data_AF-A0A1Q5N8H2-F1
#
_entry.id   AF-A0A1Q5N8H2-F1
#
_cell.length_a   1.000
_cell.length_b   1.000
_cell.length_c   1.000
_cell.angle_alpha   90.00
_cell.angle_beta   90.00
_cell.angle_gamma   90.00
#
_symmetry.space_group_name_H-M   'P 1'
#
loop_
_entity.id
_entity.type
_entity.pdbx_description
1 polymer ?
#
loop_
_entity_poly.entity_id
_entity_poly.type
_entity_poly.pdbx_seq_one_letter_code
_entity_poly.pdbx_strand_id
1 'polypeptide(L)'
;MGIATPNGTARQQRPDGLAAAVSMTASQLAQAVGRFDGDKAAMVRAAVRTAERAFSELDACDNVIDEASETGRKIAERLAELLAAEAAGDIPVQLDALEATSALVRDTDATRTLLNHLLGRQEEIQQRPQAVLHLSSADLPGLPSAYTDETGFEDLMAVAARGEELAPRLRDAHAERLDKVADHVVRVVREAAAAGFAEREFAVESVHEARQAYELWLQCLAERRRDLG
;
A
#
# COMPACT_ATOMS: atom_id res chain seq x y z
N MET A 1 54.26 -6.67 -64.00
CA MET A 1 53.02 -7.34 -63.50
C MET A 1 53.09 -7.25 -61.98
N GLY A 2 52.48 -6.25 -61.34
CA GLY A 2 51.12 -6.27 -60.74
C GLY A 2 51.22 -6.85 -59.32
N ILE A 3 50.64 -6.33 -58.23
CA ILE A 3 49.51 -5.43 -57.95
C ILE A 3 49.74 -4.82 -56.55
N ALA A 4 49.22 -3.63 -56.29
CA ALA A 4 49.33 -2.89 -55.03
C ALA A 4 48.12 -3.05 -54.08
N THR A 5 48.38 -2.75 -52.80
CA THR A 5 47.49 -2.26 -51.69
C THR A 5 46.53 -3.22 -50.96
N PRO A 6 46.03 -2.89 -49.73
CA PRO A 6 46.32 -1.73 -48.85
C PRO A 6 46.49 -2.03 -47.33
N ASN A 7 46.99 -0.98 -46.64
CA ASN A 7 46.99 -0.70 -45.21
C ASN A 7 45.64 -0.91 -44.50
N GLY A 8 45.69 -1.47 -43.28
CA GLY A 8 44.60 -1.44 -42.30
C GLY A 8 44.86 -0.43 -41.19
N THR A 9 44.07 0.64 -41.14
CA THR A 9 43.95 1.56 -40.01
C THR A 9 42.74 1.15 -39.16
N ALA A 10 42.96 0.81 -37.89
CA ALA A 10 41.89 0.55 -36.93
C ALA A 10 41.26 1.89 -36.47
N ARG A 11 39.94 1.96 -36.60
CA ARG A 11 39.07 3.11 -36.32
C ARG A 11 39.16 3.57 -34.87
N GLN A 12 39.62 4.80 -34.67
CA GLN A 12 39.13 5.67 -33.60
C GLN A 12 37.66 5.99 -33.89
N GLN A 13 36.73 5.43 -33.11
CA GLN A 13 35.33 5.86 -33.14
C GLN A 13 35.23 7.23 -32.47
N ARG A 14 34.88 8.22 -33.30
CA ARG A 14 34.82 9.65 -32.98
C ARG A 14 33.68 9.98 -32.01
N PRO A 15 33.86 10.94 -31.09
CA PRO A 15 32.81 11.54 -30.26
C PRO A 15 31.80 12.41 -31.05
N ASP A 16 31.99 12.58 -32.35
CA ASP A 16 31.20 13.48 -33.20
C ASP A 16 29.75 13.00 -33.48
N GLY A 17 29.45 11.72 -33.26
CA GLY A 17 28.14 11.14 -33.57
C GLY A 17 27.01 11.57 -32.63
N LEU A 18 27.31 11.83 -31.35
CA LEU A 18 26.31 12.22 -30.36
C LEU A 18 25.92 13.70 -30.46
N ALA A 19 26.80 14.55 -30.97
CA ALA A 19 26.53 15.97 -31.20
C ALA A 19 25.59 16.21 -32.39
N ALA A 20 25.55 15.28 -33.35
CA ALA A 20 24.67 15.37 -34.52
C ALA A 20 23.21 14.96 -34.24
N ALA A 21 22.96 14.20 -33.16
CA ALA A 21 21.63 13.73 -32.79
C ALA A 21 20.79 14.77 -32.02
N VAL A 22 21.42 15.85 -31.55
CA VAL A 22 20.74 16.91 -30.78
C VAL A 22 20.64 18.16 -31.67
N SER A 23 19.46 18.44 -32.20
CA SER A 23 19.15 19.61 -33.04
C SER A 23 19.06 20.92 -32.24
N MET A 24 19.91 21.09 -31.22
CA MET A 24 20.07 22.32 -30.44
C MET A 24 21.43 22.95 -30.69
N THR A 25 21.46 24.27 -30.83
CA THR A 25 22.71 25.03 -30.96
C THR A 25 23.48 25.09 -29.65
N ALA A 26 24.79 25.35 -29.74
CA ALA A 26 25.70 25.50 -28.59
C ALA A 26 25.18 26.45 -27.51
N SER A 27 24.62 27.57 -27.97
CA SER A 27 24.13 28.64 -27.12
C SER A 27 22.83 28.25 -26.42
N GLN A 28 21.96 27.49 -27.09
CA GLN A 28 20.71 26.98 -26.50
C GLN A 28 20.98 25.95 -25.40
N LEU A 29 22.01 25.10 -25.59
CA LEU A 29 22.40 24.11 -24.58
C LEU A 29 23.08 24.78 -23.37
N ALA A 30 23.96 25.75 -23.59
CA ALA A 30 24.56 26.53 -22.50
C ALA A 30 23.55 27.39 -21.73
N GLN A 31 22.51 27.90 -22.41
CA GLN A 31 21.45 28.68 -21.81
C GLN A 31 20.44 27.82 -21.02
N ALA A 32 20.26 26.56 -21.40
CA ALA A 32 19.40 25.60 -20.68
C ALA A 32 20.09 24.96 -19.45
N VAL A 33 21.41 24.77 -19.49
CA VAL A 33 22.16 24.00 -18.48
C VAL A 33 22.97 24.89 -17.51
N GLY A 34 23.12 26.19 -17.81
CA GLY A 34 23.99 27.11 -17.06
C GLY A 34 25.47 27.00 -17.51
N ARG A 35 26.32 27.96 -17.07
CA ARG A 35 27.74 28.00 -17.44
C ARG A 35 28.44 26.68 -17.03
N PHE A 36 28.85 25.91 -18.02
CA PHE A 36 29.63 24.68 -17.84
C PHE A 36 31.02 24.89 -18.48
N ASP A 37 32.08 24.75 -17.70
CA ASP A 37 33.46 25.04 -18.13
C ASP A 37 34.10 23.92 -18.98
N GLY A 38 33.34 22.87 -19.31
CA GLY A 38 33.78 21.74 -20.15
C GLY A 38 33.23 21.78 -21.59
N ASP A 39 33.84 21.01 -22.50
CA ASP A 39 33.33 20.83 -23.88
C ASP A 39 31.95 20.14 -23.86
N LYS A 40 31.11 20.42 -24.86
CA LYS A 40 29.73 19.92 -24.99
C LYS A 40 29.62 18.41 -24.83
N ALA A 41 30.57 17.66 -25.38
CA ALA A 41 30.60 16.22 -25.25
C ALA A 41 30.79 15.76 -23.79
N ALA A 42 31.53 16.51 -22.97
CA ALA A 42 31.68 16.24 -21.55
C ALA A 42 30.42 16.58 -20.76
N MET A 43 29.75 17.69 -21.10
CA MET A 43 28.47 18.08 -20.52
C MET A 43 27.37 17.05 -20.82
N VAL A 44 27.22 16.61 -22.07
CA VAL A 44 26.26 15.56 -22.47
C VAL A 44 26.54 14.27 -21.71
N ARG A 45 27.80 13.83 -21.64
CA ARG A 45 28.17 12.63 -20.86
C ARG A 45 27.86 12.77 -19.37
N ALA A 46 28.03 13.95 -18.79
CA ALA A 46 27.68 14.20 -17.39
C ALA A 46 26.15 14.16 -17.19
N ALA A 47 25.39 14.78 -18.07
CA ALA A 47 23.93 14.75 -18.04
C ALA A 47 23.37 13.32 -18.17
N VAL A 48 23.91 12.51 -19.09
CA VAL A 48 23.53 11.10 -19.26
C VAL A 48 23.78 10.32 -17.97
N ARG A 49 24.97 10.43 -17.36
CA ARG A 49 25.27 9.73 -16.10
C ARG A 49 24.35 10.15 -14.95
N THR A 50 24.00 11.44 -14.88
CA THR A 50 23.05 11.93 -13.86
C THR A 50 21.65 11.37 -14.10
N ALA A 51 21.19 11.31 -15.35
CA ALA A 51 19.92 10.71 -15.71
C ALA A 51 19.89 9.20 -15.42
N GLU A 52 20.93 8.45 -15.79
CA GLU A 52 21.07 7.02 -15.49
C GLU A 52 20.98 6.76 -13.98
N ARG A 53 21.67 7.58 -13.17
CA ARG A 53 21.58 7.48 -11.71
C ARG A 53 20.17 7.79 -11.19
N ALA A 54 19.51 8.80 -11.73
CA ALA A 54 18.14 9.15 -11.34
C ALA A 54 17.15 8.02 -11.67
N PHE A 55 17.27 7.37 -12.84
CA PHE A 55 16.46 6.21 -13.19
C PHE A 55 16.73 5.03 -12.26
N SER A 56 18.00 4.72 -11.97
CA SER A 56 18.34 3.63 -11.04
C SER A 56 17.77 3.87 -9.64
N GLU A 57 17.71 5.11 -9.17
CA GLU A 57 17.14 5.45 -7.86
C GLU A 57 15.60 5.36 -7.87
N LEU A 58 14.96 5.75 -8.98
CA LEU A 58 13.52 5.54 -9.15
C LEU A 58 13.17 4.05 -9.18
N ASP A 59 13.91 3.24 -9.93
CA ASP A 59 13.71 1.79 -9.97
C ASP A 59 13.85 1.19 -8.56
N ALA A 60 14.79 1.69 -7.74
CA ALA A 60 14.92 1.28 -6.34
C ALA A 60 13.68 1.66 -5.50
N CYS A 61 13.11 2.85 -5.70
CA CYS A 61 11.88 3.26 -5.01
C CYS A 61 10.68 2.41 -5.45
N ASP A 62 10.56 2.12 -6.74
CA ASP A 62 9.45 1.32 -7.27
C ASP A 62 9.56 -0.15 -6.79
N ASN A 63 10.78 -0.70 -6.69
CA ASN A 63 11.00 -2.01 -6.06
C ASN A 63 10.50 -2.06 -4.61
N VAL A 64 10.68 -0.99 -3.83
CA VAL A 64 10.16 -0.91 -2.45
C VAL A 64 8.62 -0.99 -2.44
N ILE A 65 7.95 -0.36 -3.40
CA ILE A 65 6.48 -0.41 -3.53
C ILE A 65 6.00 -1.82 -3.92
N ASP A 66 6.70 -2.49 -4.83
CA ASP A 66 6.39 -3.86 -5.25
C ASP A 66 6.59 -4.86 -4.09
N GLU A 67 7.69 -4.74 -3.36
CA GLU A 67 7.96 -5.55 -2.16
C GLU A 67 6.95 -5.29 -1.05
N ALA A 68 6.53 -4.03 -0.87
CA ALA A 68 5.50 -3.65 0.08
C ALA A 68 4.13 -4.24 -0.30
N SER A 69 3.77 -4.23 -1.59
CA SER A 69 2.56 -4.90 -2.09
C SER A 69 2.56 -6.40 -1.77
N GLU A 70 3.67 -7.09 -2.05
CA GLU A 70 3.82 -8.52 -1.78
C GLU A 70 3.74 -8.81 -0.27
N THR A 71 4.44 -8.02 0.53
CA THR A 71 4.44 -8.16 1.99
C THR A 71 3.05 -7.90 2.57
N GLY A 72 2.37 -6.86 2.13
CA GLY A 72 1.00 -6.54 2.53
C GLY A 72 0.00 -7.66 2.21
N ARG A 73 0.13 -8.30 1.04
CA ARG A 73 -0.70 -9.49 0.69
C ARG A 73 -0.48 -10.65 1.66
N LYS A 74 0.77 -10.97 1.98
CA LYS A 74 1.11 -12.03 2.95
C LYS A 74 0.57 -11.71 4.34
N ILE A 75 0.67 -10.44 4.77
CA ILE A 75 0.10 -9.98 6.05
C ILE A 75 -1.43 -10.19 6.04
N ALA A 76 -2.12 -9.81 4.95
CA ALA A 76 -3.57 -10.01 4.86
C ALA A 76 -3.98 -11.48 4.90
N GLU A 77 -3.25 -12.36 4.20
CA GLU A 77 -3.46 -13.81 4.26
C GLU A 77 -3.25 -14.34 5.68
N ARG A 78 -2.18 -13.91 6.35
CA ARG A 78 -1.89 -14.33 7.72
C ARG A 78 -2.93 -13.81 8.71
N LEU A 79 -3.39 -12.57 8.55
CA LEU A 79 -4.48 -12.02 9.37
C LEU A 79 -5.76 -12.83 9.20
N ALA A 80 -6.12 -13.22 7.97
CA ALA A 80 -7.29 -14.06 7.72
C ALA A 80 -7.21 -15.39 8.48
N GLU A 81 -6.05 -16.06 8.44
CA GLU A 81 -5.82 -17.30 9.19
C GLU A 81 -5.94 -17.09 10.71
N LEU A 82 -5.32 -16.04 11.25
CA LEU A 82 -5.32 -15.75 12.68
C LEU A 82 -6.70 -15.34 13.21
N LEU A 83 -7.45 -14.56 12.42
CA LEU A 83 -8.82 -14.15 12.76
C LEU A 83 -9.77 -15.36 12.76
N ALA A 84 -9.68 -16.23 11.76
CA ALA A 84 -10.47 -17.46 11.70
C ALA A 84 -10.12 -18.45 12.84
N ALA A 85 -8.86 -18.50 13.25
CA ALA A 85 -8.41 -19.28 14.40
C ALA A 85 -8.64 -18.59 15.76
N GLU A 86 -9.18 -17.37 15.75
CA GLU A 86 -9.35 -16.50 16.91
C GLU A 86 -8.07 -16.30 17.74
N ALA A 87 -6.90 -16.32 17.08
CA ALA A 87 -5.57 -16.20 17.68
C ALA A 87 -5.23 -14.74 18.03
N ALA A 88 -6.01 -14.16 18.95
CA ALA A 88 -5.97 -12.74 19.28
C ALA A 88 -4.58 -12.22 19.68
N GLY A 89 -3.73 -13.06 20.27
CA GLY A 89 -2.39 -12.67 20.74
C GLY A 89 -1.37 -12.45 19.61
N ASP A 90 -1.57 -13.06 18.44
CA ASP A 90 -0.61 -13.01 17.33
C ASP A 90 -0.95 -11.93 16.29
N ILE A 91 -2.19 -11.44 16.28
CA ILE A 91 -2.68 -10.41 15.36
C ILE A 91 -1.91 -9.07 15.48
N PRO A 92 -1.61 -8.55 16.68
CA PRO A 92 -0.87 -7.29 16.83
C PRO A 92 0.48 -7.29 16.10
N VAL A 93 1.19 -8.43 16.10
CA VAL A 93 2.47 -8.57 15.39
C VAL A 93 2.32 -8.34 13.89
N GLN A 94 1.21 -8.80 13.30
CA GLN A 94 0.93 -8.58 11.88
C GLN A 94 0.55 -7.13 11.58
N LEU A 95 -0.20 -6.47 12.48
CA LEU A 95 -0.57 -5.05 12.35
C LEU A 95 0.64 -4.12 12.54
N ASP A 96 1.58 -4.49 13.39
CA ASP A 96 2.86 -3.78 13.55
C ASP A 96 3.74 -3.94 12.31
N ALA A 97 3.79 -5.14 11.73
CA ALA A 97 4.49 -5.38 10.47
C ALA A 97 3.87 -4.55 9.32
N LEU A 98 2.54 -4.43 9.28
CA LEU A 98 1.83 -3.60 8.30
C LEU A 98 2.22 -2.12 8.41
N GLU A 99 2.23 -1.56 9.63
CA GLU A 99 2.67 -0.18 9.87
C GLU A 99 4.12 0.02 9.43
N ALA A 100 5.01 -0.94 9.74
CA ALA A 100 6.41 -0.86 9.33
C ALA A 100 6.57 -0.88 7.81
N THR A 101 5.81 -1.74 7.10
CA THR A 101 5.78 -1.76 5.62
C THR A 101 5.27 -0.44 5.05
N SER A 102 4.18 0.12 5.59
CA SER A 102 3.67 1.42 5.17
C SER A 102 4.65 2.57 5.45
N ALA A 103 5.33 2.55 6.60
CA ALA A 103 6.38 3.52 6.94
C ALA A 103 7.54 3.49 5.93
N LEU A 104 8.02 2.30 5.57
CA LEU A 104 9.11 2.14 4.60
C LEU A 104 8.78 2.79 3.25
N VAL A 105 7.57 2.58 2.73
CA VAL A 105 7.14 3.21 1.46
C VAL A 105 7.10 4.73 1.60
N ARG A 106 6.53 5.25 2.69
CA ARG A 106 6.48 6.71 2.97
C ARG A 106 7.86 7.35 3.04
N ASP A 107 8.85 6.65 3.58
CA ASP A 107 10.24 7.17 3.66
C ASP A 107 10.89 7.32 2.28
N THR A 108 10.44 6.56 1.28
CA THR A 108 10.93 6.65 -0.12
C THR A 108 10.15 7.64 -0.99
N ASP A 109 8.95 8.06 -0.56
CA ASP A 109 8.02 8.87 -1.36
C ASP A 109 8.57 10.26 -1.74
N ALA A 110 9.26 10.93 -0.81
CA ALA A 110 9.86 12.23 -1.06
C ALA A 110 10.95 12.16 -2.16
N THR A 111 11.79 11.12 -2.12
CA THR A 111 12.81 10.86 -3.13
C THR A 111 12.16 10.55 -4.48
N ARG A 112 11.13 9.69 -4.48
CA ARG A 112 10.39 9.32 -5.70
C ARG A 112 9.74 10.54 -6.37
N THR A 113 9.06 11.38 -5.59
CA THR A 113 8.41 12.60 -6.07
C THR A 113 9.42 13.57 -6.67
N LEU A 114 10.54 13.80 -5.97
CA LEU A 114 11.60 14.66 -6.46
C LEU A 114 12.19 14.17 -7.79
N LEU A 115 12.48 12.87 -7.90
CA LEU A 115 13.06 12.29 -9.12
C LEU A 115 12.07 12.33 -10.29
N ASN A 116 10.79 12.03 -10.05
CA ASN A 116 9.75 12.16 -11.07
C ASN A 116 9.60 13.61 -11.55
N HIS A 117 9.70 14.57 -10.64
CA HIS A 117 9.71 15.99 -10.99
C HIS A 117 10.92 16.35 -11.86
N LEU A 118 12.14 15.96 -11.44
CA LEU A 118 13.38 16.24 -12.18
C LEU A 118 13.41 15.62 -13.58
N LEU A 119 12.76 14.47 -13.77
CA LEU A 119 12.67 13.79 -15.05
C LEU A 119 11.47 14.25 -15.91
N GLY A 120 10.69 15.22 -15.44
CA GLY A 120 9.49 15.69 -16.14
C GLY A 120 8.39 14.64 -16.27
N ARG A 121 8.38 13.64 -15.38
CA ARG A 121 7.42 12.52 -15.33
C ARG A 121 6.24 12.77 -14.40
N GLN A 122 6.11 13.98 -13.86
CA GLN A 122 4.99 14.31 -12.99
C GLN A 122 3.72 14.44 -13.84
N GLU A 123 2.97 13.35 -13.96
CA GLU A 123 1.61 13.40 -14.47
C GLU A 123 0.74 14.18 -13.46
N GLU A 124 -0.09 15.11 -13.94
CA GLU A 124 -1.17 15.72 -13.16
C GLU A 124 -2.24 14.66 -12.87
N ILE A 125 -1.90 13.64 -12.08
CA ILE A 125 -2.87 12.66 -11.63
C ILE A 125 -3.66 13.32 -10.50
N GLN A 126 -4.68 14.09 -10.86
CA GLN A 126 -5.78 14.43 -9.95
C GLN A 126 -6.68 13.20 -9.78
N GLN A 127 -6.12 12.06 -9.36
CA GLN A 127 -6.95 10.99 -8.85
C GLN A 127 -7.26 11.34 -7.40
N ARG A 128 -8.55 11.51 -7.13
CA ARG A 128 -9.04 11.66 -5.78
C ARG A 128 -8.64 10.41 -5.01
N PRO A 129 -7.98 10.53 -3.84
CA PRO A 129 -7.60 9.36 -3.05
C PRO A 129 -8.84 8.51 -2.81
N GLN A 130 -8.70 7.18 -2.95
CA GLN A 130 -9.78 6.28 -2.58
C GLN A 130 -10.04 6.48 -1.08
N ALA A 131 -11.29 6.74 -0.69
CA ALA A 131 -11.62 6.88 0.73
C ALA A 131 -11.58 5.50 1.41
N VAL A 132 -10.97 5.42 2.58
CA VAL A 132 -11.03 4.20 3.40
C VAL A 132 -12.44 4.05 3.96
N LEU A 133 -13.01 2.86 3.81
CA LEU A 133 -14.28 2.53 4.43
C LEU A 133 -14.04 2.21 5.90
N HIS A 134 -14.71 2.95 6.79
CA HIS A 134 -14.66 2.72 8.23
C HIS A 134 -15.77 1.77 8.67
N LEU A 135 -15.42 0.78 9.51
CA LEU A 135 -16.39 -0.10 10.14
C LEU A 135 -16.63 0.30 11.59
N SER A 136 -17.87 0.60 11.93
CA SER A 136 -18.29 0.88 13.30
C SER A 136 -19.16 -0.22 13.88
N SER A 137 -19.37 -0.19 15.19
CA SER A 137 -20.32 -1.11 15.86
C SER A 137 -21.75 -0.97 15.34
N ALA A 138 -22.13 0.19 14.78
CA ALA A 138 -23.46 0.43 14.21
C ALA A 138 -23.68 -0.33 12.88
N ASP A 139 -22.59 -0.69 12.19
CA ASP A 139 -22.63 -1.44 10.95
C ASP A 139 -22.73 -2.96 11.19
N LEU A 140 -22.63 -3.40 12.44
CA LEU A 140 -22.69 -4.80 12.83
C LEU A 140 -24.13 -5.28 13.04
N PRO A 141 -24.43 -6.56 12.74
CA PRO A 141 -25.72 -7.16 13.09
C PRO A 141 -26.06 -6.96 14.58
N GLY A 142 -27.32 -6.60 14.84
CA GLY A 142 -27.83 -6.46 16.20
C GLY A 142 -27.93 -7.81 16.91
N LEU A 143 -27.63 -7.84 18.20
CA LEU A 143 -27.73 -9.06 19.01
C LEU A 143 -29.20 -9.34 19.40
N PRO A 144 -29.70 -10.57 19.22
CA PRO A 144 -31.01 -10.96 19.72
C PRO A 144 -31.05 -10.81 21.25
N SER A 145 -32.07 -10.11 21.77
CA SER A 145 -32.27 -9.94 23.20
C SER A 145 -33.69 -10.34 23.59
N ALA A 146 -33.82 -10.98 24.76
CA ALA A 146 -35.14 -11.23 25.33
C ALA A 146 -35.84 -9.88 25.63
N TYR A 147 -35.11 -8.88 26.13
CA TYR A 147 -35.67 -7.59 26.57
C TYR A 147 -36.14 -6.66 25.44
N THR A 148 -35.89 -7.02 24.18
CA THR A 148 -36.40 -6.28 23.01
C THR A 148 -37.79 -6.74 22.55
N ASP A 149 -38.40 -7.72 23.24
CA ASP A 149 -39.75 -8.18 22.90
C ASP A 149 -40.81 -7.14 23.29
N GLU A 150 -41.49 -6.57 22.29
CA GLU A 150 -42.51 -5.53 22.46
C GLU A 150 -43.74 -6.00 23.25
N THR A 151 -43.93 -7.32 23.35
CA THR A 151 -45.06 -7.92 24.07
C THR A 151 -44.85 -7.97 25.59
N GLY A 152 -43.64 -7.72 26.08
CA GLY A 152 -43.29 -7.80 27.50
C GLY A 152 -43.33 -9.24 28.03
N PHE A 153 -42.78 -9.46 29.22
CA PHE A 153 -42.82 -10.78 29.88
C PHE A 153 -43.67 -10.72 31.14
N GLU A 154 -44.52 -11.72 31.33
CA GLU A 154 -45.38 -11.84 32.51
C GLU A 154 -44.57 -12.14 33.78
N ASP A 155 -43.46 -12.87 33.67
CA ASP A 155 -42.54 -13.17 34.76
C ASP A 155 -41.09 -13.45 34.31
N LEU A 156 -40.18 -13.62 35.28
CA LEU A 156 -38.76 -13.91 35.03
C LEU A 156 -38.52 -15.31 34.43
N MET A 157 -39.45 -16.25 34.59
CA MET A 157 -39.34 -17.59 34.01
C MET A 157 -39.63 -17.56 32.51
N ALA A 158 -40.57 -16.72 32.07
CA ALA A 158 -40.84 -16.45 30.66
C ALA A 158 -39.63 -15.79 29.97
N VAL A 159 -38.94 -14.87 30.67
CA VAL A 159 -37.67 -14.28 30.17
C VAL A 159 -36.59 -15.35 30.03
N ALA A 160 -36.47 -16.25 31.00
CA ALA A 160 -35.45 -17.32 30.97
C ALA A 160 -35.72 -18.34 29.85
N ALA A 161 -36.96 -18.81 29.68
CA ALA A 161 -37.35 -19.71 28.59
C ALA A 161 -37.10 -19.07 27.22
N ARG A 162 -37.38 -17.77 27.08
CA ARG A 162 -37.08 -17.02 25.87
C ARG A 162 -35.58 -16.91 25.62
N GLY A 163 -34.77 -16.73 26.67
CA GLY A 163 -33.32 -16.76 26.58
C GLY A 163 -32.78 -18.08 26.01
N GLU A 164 -33.32 -19.22 26.46
CA GLU A 164 -32.95 -20.54 25.95
C GLU A 164 -33.31 -20.72 24.47
N GLU A 165 -34.48 -20.25 24.04
CA GLU A 165 -34.89 -20.27 22.64
C GLU A 165 -34.01 -19.38 21.74
N LEU A 166 -33.56 -18.24 22.26
CA LEU A 166 -32.73 -17.29 21.53
C LEU A 166 -31.26 -17.69 21.49
N ALA A 167 -30.80 -18.60 22.36
CA ALA A 167 -29.39 -18.97 22.48
C ALA A 167 -28.74 -19.41 21.15
N PRO A 168 -29.36 -20.23 20.28
CA PRO A 168 -28.80 -20.55 18.97
C PRO A 168 -28.65 -19.31 18.07
N ARG A 169 -29.67 -18.45 18.02
CA ARG A 169 -29.65 -17.23 17.21
C ARG A 169 -28.62 -16.23 17.73
N LEU A 170 -28.41 -16.19 19.05
CA LEU A 170 -27.39 -15.37 19.69
C LEU A 170 -25.98 -15.86 19.33
N ARG A 171 -25.75 -17.18 19.30
CA ARG A 171 -24.49 -17.76 18.80
C ARG A 171 -24.22 -17.39 17.36
N ASP A 172 -25.22 -17.54 16.50
CA ASP A 172 -25.11 -17.23 15.07
C ASP A 172 -24.83 -15.73 14.86
N ALA A 173 -25.51 -14.85 15.59
CA ALA A 173 -25.29 -13.41 15.51
C ALA A 173 -23.87 -13.00 15.96
N HIS A 174 -23.34 -13.62 17.01
CA HIS A 174 -21.96 -13.39 17.45
C HIS A 174 -20.94 -13.89 16.42
N ALA A 175 -21.17 -15.04 15.81
CA ALA A 175 -20.32 -15.55 14.73
C ALA A 175 -20.33 -14.60 13.53
N GLU A 176 -21.51 -14.17 13.08
CA GLU A 176 -21.65 -13.23 11.95
C GLU A 176 -20.94 -11.88 12.22
N ARG A 177 -21.05 -11.35 13.45
CA ARG A 177 -20.33 -10.13 13.84
C ARG A 177 -18.82 -10.32 13.76
N LEU A 178 -18.29 -11.44 14.25
CA LEU A 178 -16.85 -11.73 14.22
C LEU A 178 -16.35 -11.89 12.78
N ASP A 179 -17.08 -12.65 11.95
CA ASP A 179 -16.74 -12.86 10.55
C ASP A 179 -16.74 -11.54 9.77
N LYS A 180 -17.77 -10.70 9.97
CA LYS A 180 -17.88 -9.40 9.30
C LYS A 180 -16.71 -8.47 9.62
N VAL A 181 -16.31 -8.39 10.90
CA VAL A 181 -15.18 -7.55 11.30
C VAL A 181 -13.86 -8.15 10.79
N ALA A 182 -13.71 -9.48 10.83
CA ALA A 182 -12.52 -10.16 10.33
C ALA A 182 -12.33 -9.92 8.81
N ASP A 183 -13.38 -10.10 8.04
CA ASP A 183 -13.40 -9.82 6.59
C ASP A 183 -13.02 -8.38 6.30
N HIS A 184 -13.52 -7.43 7.10
CA HIS A 184 -13.20 -6.03 6.95
C HIS A 184 -11.73 -5.72 7.19
N VAL A 185 -11.15 -6.23 8.28
CA VAL A 185 -9.70 -6.09 8.56
C VAL A 185 -8.88 -6.59 7.36
N VAL A 186 -9.17 -7.80 6.88
CA VAL A 186 -8.44 -8.40 5.76
C VAL A 186 -8.62 -7.59 4.48
N ARG A 187 -9.83 -7.10 4.20
CA ARG A 187 -10.15 -6.30 3.01
C ARG A 187 -9.36 -4.99 3.00
N VAL A 188 -9.36 -4.22 4.08
CA VAL A 188 -8.63 -2.94 4.17
C VAL A 188 -7.14 -3.16 3.91
N VAL A 189 -6.54 -4.20 4.51
CA VAL A 189 -5.12 -4.51 4.29
C VAL A 189 -4.85 -4.91 2.84
N ARG A 190 -5.73 -5.70 2.21
CA ARG A 190 -5.60 -6.08 0.79
C ARG A 190 -5.69 -4.90 -0.15
N GLU A 191 -6.61 -3.97 0.11
CA GLU A 191 -6.77 -2.76 -0.69
C GLU A 191 -5.52 -1.86 -0.59
N ALA A 192 -4.99 -1.65 0.61
CA ALA A 192 -3.74 -0.91 0.81
C ALA A 192 -2.55 -1.59 0.14
N ALA A 193 -2.47 -2.93 0.22
CA ALA A 193 -1.43 -3.72 -0.42
C ALA A 193 -1.54 -3.70 -1.96
N ALA A 194 -2.75 -3.64 -2.52
CA ALA A 194 -2.94 -3.58 -3.97
C ALA A 194 -2.40 -2.28 -4.60
N ALA A 195 -2.41 -1.19 -3.82
CA ALA A 195 -1.80 0.08 -4.20
C ALA A 195 -0.32 0.18 -3.76
N GLY A 196 0.25 -0.88 -3.19
CA GLY A 196 1.62 -0.90 -2.65
C GLY A 196 1.90 0.16 -1.60
N PHE A 197 0.86 0.64 -0.91
CA PHE A 197 0.94 1.75 0.05
C PHE A 197 1.50 3.06 -0.53
N ALA A 198 1.51 3.20 -1.87
CA ALA A 198 2.08 4.36 -2.55
C ALA A 198 1.27 5.65 -2.32
N GLU A 199 -0.04 5.52 -2.12
CA GLU A 199 -0.91 6.63 -1.74
C GLU A 199 -0.81 6.90 -0.24
N ARG A 200 -0.03 7.93 0.13
CA ARG A 200 0.29 8.23 1.54
C ARG A 200 -0.93 8.34 2.46
N GLU A 201 -1.93 9.13 2.08
CA GLU A 201 -3.11 9.36 2.92
C GLU A 201 -3.92 8.08 3.09
N PHE A 202 -4.20 7.39 1.97
CA PHE A 202 -4.92 6.13 1.96
C PHE A 202 -4.19 5.04 2.76
N ALA A 203 -2.87 4.94 2.65
CA ALA A 203 -2.07 3.96 3.37
C ALA A 203 -2.14 4.18 4.88
N VAL A 204 -1.95 5.43 5.34
CA VAL A 204 -2.03 5.78 6.77
C VAL A 204 -3.41 5.49 7.34
N GLU A 205 -4.44 5.91 6.61
CA GLU A 205 -5.83 5.70 7.03
C GLU A 205 -6.20 4.21 7.04
N SER A 206 -5.71 3.43 6.08
CA SER A 206 -5.93 1.98 6.01
C SER A 206 -5.27 1.23 7.16
N VAL A 207 -4.04 1.59 7.55
CA VAL A 207 -3.38 0.96 8.71
C VAL A 207 -4.09 1.35 10.00
N HIS A 208 -4.54 2.60 10.11
CA HIS A 208 -5.31 3.05 11.27
C HIS A 208 -6.65 2.30 11.39
N GLU A 209 -7.39 2.19 10.28
CA GLU A 209 -8.65 1.47 10.21
C GLU A 209 -8.48 -0.02 10.55
N ALA A 210 -7.44 -0.68 10.04
CA ALA A 210 -7.17 -2.08 10.37
C ALA A 210 -6.98 -2.29 11.89
N ARG A 211 -6.34 -1.34 12.58
CA ARG A 211 -6.20 -1.38 14.05
C ARG A 211 -7.53 -1.14 14.76
N GLN A 212 -8.31 -0.14 14.34
CA GLN A 212 -9.62 0.14 14.94
C GLN A 212 -10.58 -1.05 14.76
N ALA A 213 -10.63 -1.64 13.57
CA ALA A 213 -11.43 -2.82 13.30
C ALA A 213 -10.99 -4.03 14.12
N TYR A 214 -9.68 -4.21 14.36
CA TYR A 214 -9.19 -5.24 15.29
C TYR A 214 -9.65 -4.99 16.73
N GLU A 215 -9.65 -3.75 17.21
CA GLU A 215 -10.20 -3.40 18.53
C GLU A 215 -11.70 -3.72 18.62
N LEU A 216 -12.47 -3.43 17.56
CA LEU A 216 -13.88 -3.82 17.46
C LEU A 216 -14.06 -5.35 17.47
N TRP A 217 -13.17 -6.10 16.81
CA TRP A 217 -13.20 -7.56 16.82
C TRP A 217 -12.94 -8.11 18.24
N LEU A 218 -12.00 -7.53 18.99
CA LEU A 218 -11.75 -7.87 20.39
C LEU A 218 -12.98 -7.58 21.28
N GLN A 219 -13.69 -6.49 21.02
CA GLN A 219 -14.95 -6.18 21.71
C GLN A 219 -16.01 -7.25 21.42
N CYS A 220 -16.21 -7.63 20.16
CA CYS A 220 -17.11 -8.73 19.78
C CYS A 220 -16.74 -10.05 20.48
N LEU A 221 -15.45 -10.40 20.56
CA LEU A 221 -15.00 -11.59 21.30
C LEU A 221 -15.29 -11.52 22.81
N ALA A 222 -15.19 -10.33 23.40
CA ALA A 222 -15.48 -10.13 24.82
C ALA A 222 -16.99 -10.20 25.09
N GLU A 223 -17.81 -9.62 24.22
CA GLU A 223 -19.28 -9.71 24.25
C GLU A 223 -19.74 -11.17 24.13
N ARG A 224 -19.23 -11.90 23.13
CA ARG A 224 -19.54 -13.32 22.94
C ARG A 224 -19.22 -14.15 24.17
N ARG A 225 -18.06 -13.93 24.80
CA ARG A 225 -17.66 -14.61 26.04
C ARG A 225 -18.55 -14.24 27.23
N ARG A 226 -19.07 -13.01 27.28
CA ARG A 226 -20.00 -12.60 28.34
C ARG A 226 -21.37 -13.23 28.17
N ASP A 227 -21.84 -13.36 26.93
CA ASP A 227 -23.21 -13.79 26.64
C ASP A 227 -23.36 -15.31 26.57
N LEU A 228 -22.30 -16.03 26.21
CA LEU A 228 -22.33 -17.48 25.94
C LEU A 228 -21.34 -18.32 26.78
N GLY A 229 -20.43 -17.67 27.50
CA GLY A 229 -19.35 -18.29 28.27
C GLY A 229 -19.69 -18.55 29.73
#